data_AF-X1BVZ2-F1
#
_entry.id   AF-X1BVZ2-F1
#
_cell.length_a   1.000
_cell.length_b   1.000
_cell.length_c   1.000
_cell.angle_alpha   90.00
_cell.angle_beta   90.00
_cell.angle_gamma   90.00
#
_symmetry.space_group_name_H-M   'P 1'
#
loop_
_entity.id
_entity.type
_entity.pdbx_description
1 polymer ?
#
loop_
_entity_poly.entity_id
_entity_poly.type
_entity_poly.pdbx_seq_one_letter_code
_entity_poly.pdbx_strand_id
1 'polypeptide(L)' 'IYTATWEQLGAEFSRTIPAYFGMDPRDVFLRIVDQFTPLKREQTEEDIGRMVAFLASEDARNITGQTINVDGGQVMD' A
#
# COMPACT_ATOMS: atom_id res chain seq x y z
N ILE A 1 -1.44 -0.84 -2.91
CA ILE A 1 -2.32 -1.31 -4.01
C ILE A 1 -3.25 -0.19 -4.39
N TYR A 2 -3.31 0.17 -5.68
CA TYR A 2 -4.25 1.19 -6.16
C TYR A 2 -5.60 0.55 -6.41
N THR A 3 -6.59 0.88 -5.57
CA THR A 3 -7.93 0.30 -5.61
C THR A 3 -8.96 1.33 -6.04
N ALA A 4 -10.19 0.89 -6.34
CA ALA A 4 -11.32 1.80 -6.59
C ALA A 4 -11.56 2.78 -5.42
N THR A 5 -11.30 2.35 -4.19
CA THR A 5 -11.35 3.23 -3.01
C THR A 5 -10.28 4.33 -3.08
N TRP A 6 -9.06 4.00 -3.51
CA TRP A 6 -8.00 4.99 -3.71
C TRP A 6 -8.28 5.95 -4.86
N GLU A 7 -8.92 5.49 -5.92
CA GLU A 7 -9.38 6.37 -7.01
C GLU A 7 -10.40 7.40 -6.50
N GLN A 8 -11.41 6.95 -5.75
CA GLN A 8 -12.42 7.83 -5.15
C GLN A 8 -11.81 8.82 -4.15
N LEU A 9 -10.94 8.33 -3.26
CA LEU A 9 -10.25 9.17 -2.26
C LEU A 9 -9.31 10.17 -2.93
N GLY A 10 -8.54 9.76 -3.93
CA GLY A 10 -7.66 10.64 -4.69
C GLY A 10 -8.44 11.75 -5.39
N ALA A 11 -9.59 11.43 -5.98
CA ALA A 11 -10.48 12.43 -6.60
C ALA A 11 -11.05 13.41 -5.57
N GLU A 12 -11.41 12.94 -4.38
CA GLU A 12 -11.91 13.80 -3.32
C GLU A 12 -10.82 14.70 -2.74
N PHE A 13 -9.64 14.15 -2.49
CA PHE A 13 -8.47 14.90 -2.01
C PHE A 13 -8.01 15.95 -3.02
N SER A 14 -8.07 15.65 -4.31
CA SER A 14 -7.80 16.60 -5.39
C SER A 14 -8.78 17.79 -5.41
N ARG A 15 -9.99 17.65 -4.82
CA ARG A 15 -10.96 18.75 -4.72
C ARG A 15 -10.88 19.51 -3.41
N THR A 16 -10.50 18.84 -2.32
CA THR A 16 -10.69 19.35 -0.96
C THR A 16 -9.40 19.69 -0.23
N ILE A 17 -8.27 19.07 -0.58
CA ILE A 17 -6.99 19.28 0.10
C ILE A 17 -6.13 20.24 -0.73
N PRO A 18 -5.77 21.43 -0.21
CA PRO A 18 -5.01 22.42 -0.97
C PRO A 18 -3.69 21.90 -1.56
N ALA A 19 -3.00 21.01 -0.84
CA ALA A 19 -1.75 20.40 -1.31
C ALA A 19 -1.91 19.52 -2.56
N TYR A 20 -3.14 19.10 -2.86
CA TYR A 20 -3.46 18.17 -3.94
C TYR A 20 -4.37 18.75 -5.02
N PHE A 21 -4.69 20.05 -4.92
CA PHE A 21 -5.76 20.64 -5.72
C PHE A 21 -5.52 20.54 -7.22
N GLY A 22 -6.47 19.92 -7.94
CA GLY A 22 -6.42 19.76 -9.39
C GLY A 22 -5.46 18.69 -9.91
N MET A 23 -4.84 17.89 -9.03
CA MET A 23 -4.05 16.73 -9.47
C MET A 23 -4.93 15.57 -9.94
N ASP A 24 -4.37 14.70 -10.79
CA ASP A 24 -5.00 13.44 -11.12
C ASP A 24 -5.09 12.53 -9.87
N PRO A 25 -6.20 11.79 -9.65
CA PRO A 25 -6.33 10.89 -8.50
C PRO A 25 -5.18 9.88 -8.35
N ARG A 26 -4.61 9.42 -9.46
CA ARG A 26 -3.45 8.52 -9.46
C ARG A 26 -2.21 9.20 -8.92
N ASP A 27 -1.98 10.45 -9.31
CA ASP A 27 -0.85 11.24 -8.82
C ASP A 27 -0.99 11.53 -7.33
N VAL A 28 -2.19 11.82 -6.84
CA VAL A 28 -2.45 11.96 -5.40
C VAL A 28 -2.05 10.70 -4.64
N PHE A 29 -2.46 9.52 -5.13
CA PHE A 29 -2.06 8.25 -4.53
C PHE A 29 -0.54 8.07 -4.53
N LEU A 30 0.13 8.31 -5.66
CA LEU A 30 1.59 8.15 -5.76
C LEU A 30 2.34 9.11 -4.82
N ARG A 31 1.82 10.33 -4.63
CA ARG A 31 2.36 11.31 -3.68
C ARG A 31 2.22 10.83 -2.24
N ILE A 32 1.09 10.23 -1.89
CA ILE A 32 0.88 9.63 -0.57
C ILE A 32 1.84 8.44 -0.37
N VAL A 33 2.00 7.57 -1.37
CA VAL A 33 2.96 6.46 -1.31
C VAL A 33 4.37 6.99 -1.07
N ASP A 34 4.81 7.96 -1.87
CA ASP A 34 6.13 8.58 -1.73
C ASP A 34 6.32 9.23 -0.36
N GLN A 35 5.30 9.87 0.19
CA GLN A 35 5.42 10.53 1.49
C GLN A 35 5.47 9.55 2.66
N PHE A 36 4.55 8.57 2.69
CA PHE A 36 4.30 7.76 3.89
C PHE A 36 4.88 6.35 3.85
N THR A 37 5.29 5.85 2.68
CA THR A 37 5.87 4.50 2.56
C THR A 37 7.40 4.59 2.57
N PRO A 38 8.11 3.95 3.51
CA PRO A 38 9.57 3.92 3.51
C PRO A 38 10.19 3.40 2.21
N LEU A 39 9.60 2.37 1.60
CA LEU A 39 10.10 1.82 0.32
C LEU A 39 9.83 2.71 -0.90
N LYS A 40 9.08 3.83 -0.76
CA LYS A 40 8.81 4.81 -1.83
C LYS A 40 8.24 4.21 -3.13
N ARG A 41 7.63 3.04 -3.04
CA ARG A 41 6.99 2.34 -4.16
C ARG A 41 5.63 1.85 -3.74
N GLU A 42 4.72 1.79 -4.70
CA GLU A 42 3.42 1.21 -4.45
C GLU A 42 3.53 -0.29 -4.23
N GLN A 43 2.60 -0.79 -3.41
CA GLN A 43 2.37 -2.21 -3.29
C GLN A 43 1.47 -2.72 -4.41
N THR A 44 1.78 -3.91 -4.91
CA THR A 44 1.02 -4.69 -5.89
C THR A 44 0.28 -5.85 -5.24
N GLU A 45 -0.71 -6.42 -5.93
CA GLU A 45 -1.40 -7.64 -5.50
C GLU A 45 -0.42 -8.81 -5.39
N GLU A 46 0.59 -8.89 -6.26
CA GLU A 46 1.63 -9.90 -6.22
C GLU A 46 2.49 -9.83 -4.96
N ASP A 47 2.71 -8.64 -4.38
CA ASP A 47 3.44 -8.52 -3.11
C ASP A 47 2.72 -9.27 -1.99
N ILE A 48 1.39 -9.19 -1.92
CA ILE A 48 0.58 -9.98 -0.98
C ILE A 48 0.63 -11.45 -1.35
N GLY A 49 0.41 -11.79 -2.62
CA GLY A 49 0.39 -13.17 -3.10
C GLY A 49 1.69 -13.92 -2.80
N ARG A 50 2.84 -13.26 -2.97
CA ARG A 50 4.16 -13.82 -2.64
C ARG A 50 4.32 -14.09 -1.15
N MET A 51 3.85 -13.18 -0.29
CA MET A 51 3.89 -13.41 1.16
C MET A 51 3.02 -14.61 1.55
N VAL A 52 1.81 -14.69 1.01
CA VAL A 52 0.90 -15.83 1.24
C VAL A 52 1.53 -17.14 0.76
N ALA A 53 2.12 -17.15 -0.44
CA ALA A 53 2.80 -18.32 -0.98
C ALA A 53 3.96 -18.78 -0.08
N PHE A 54 4.76 -17.84 0.46
CA PHE A 54 5.82 -18.16 1.42
C PHE A 54 5.24 -18.76 2.71
N LEU A 55 4.21 -18.15 3.29
CA LEU A 55 3.59 -18.66 4.53
C LEU A 55 2.92 -20.03 4.35
N ALA A 56 2.43 -20.33 3.15
CA ALA A 56 1.87 -21.63 2.81
C ALA A 56 2.92 -22.71 2.51
N SER A 57 4.20 -22.34 2.40
CA SER A 57 5.29 -23.26 2.07
C SER A 57 5.90 -23.93 3.32
N GLU A 58 6.65 -25.01 3.09
CA GLU A 58 7.43 -25.68 4.15
C GLU A 58 8.49 -24.76 4.79
N ASP A 59 8.94 -23.73 4.08
CA ASP A 59 9.93 -22.77 4.59
C ASP A 59 9.38 -21.98 5.79
N ALA A 60 8.06 -21.84 5.89
CA ALA A 60 7.37 -21.16 6.98
C ALA A 60 6.85 -22.10 8.08
N ARG A 61 7.24 -23.39 8.09
CA ARG A 61 6.68 -24.42 8.99
C ARG A 61 6.73 -24.13 10.50
N ASN A 62 7.55 -23.17 10.93
CA ASN A 62 7.68 -22.78 12.33
C ASN A 62 7.16 -21.35 12.61
N ILE A 63 6.44 -20.75 11.66
CA ILE A 63 5.82 -19.43 11.80
C ILE A 63 4.32 -19.64 12.05
N THR A 64 3.85 -19.29 13.24
CA THR A 64 2.44 -19.41 13.62
C THR A 64 2.05 -18.33 14.62
N GLY A 65 0.78 -17.92 14.61
CA GLY A 65 0.23 -16.91 15.50
C GLY A 65 0.80 -15.49 15.31
N GLN A 66 1.44 -15.22 14.16
CA GLN A 66 2.03 -13.92 13.85
C GLN A 66 1.14 -13.10 12.91
N THR A 67 1.14 -11.79 13.11
CA THR A 67 0.71 -10.81 12.12
C THR A 67 1.93 -10.35 11.34
N ILE A 68 1.83 -10.24 10.02
CA ILE A 68 2.95 -9.81 9.17
C ILE A 68 2.48 -8.66 8.29
N ASN A 69 3.09 -7.50 8.48
CA ASN A 69 2.83 -6.33 7.65
C ASN A 69 3.50 -6.51 6.29
N VAL A 70 2.70 -6.36 5.25
CA VAL A 70 3.15 -6.29 3.87
C VAL A 70 2.64 -4.97 3.33
N ASP A 71 3.34 -3.88 3.63
CA ASP A 71 2.85 -2.52 3.37
C ASP A 71 3.96 -1.56 2.96
N GLY A 72 5.16 -2.08 2.68
CA GLY A 72 6.33 -1.26 2.38
C GLY A 72 6.87 -0.45 3.57
N GLY A 73 6.46 -0.80 4.80
CA GLY A 73 6.87 -0.17 6.06
C GLY A 73 5.99 1.01 6.49
N GLN A 74 4.75 1.11 6.01
CA GLN A 74 3.86 2.20 6.43
C GLN A 74 3.55 2.14 7.93
N VAL A 75 3.42 0.94 8.47
CA VAL A 75 3.29 0.68 9.91
C VAL A 75 4.56 -0.01 10.42
N MET A 76 5.07 0.47 11.54
CA MET A 76 6.24 -0.09 12.23
C MET A 76 5.74 -0.64 13.58
N ASP A 77 5.75 -1.96 13.73
CA ASP A 77 5.35 -2.70 14.94
C ASP A 77 6.57 -3.15 15.76
#